data_AF-A0A7G9FCV1-F1
#
_entry.id   AF-A0A7G9FCV1-F1
#
_cell.length_a   1.000
_cell.length_b   1.000
_cell.length_c   1.000
_cell.angle_alpha   90.00
_cell.angle_beta   90.00
_cell.angle_gamma   90.00
#
_symmetry.space_group_name_H-M   'P 1'
#
loop_
_entity.id
_entity.type
_entity.pdbx_description
1 polymer ?
#
loop_
_entity_poly.entity_id
_entity_poly.type
_entity_poly.pdbx_seq_one_letter_code
_entity_poly.pdbx_strand_id
1 'polypeptide(L)'
;MTEGLSTRDRIIDAAFSFYRNPVFTNISLSQIAQKVGISKAAIFKHFSNKEALGQALFERMFDGIAEAIRRMIECYKNGKRVEAMSEAIDFLVNHREYVMYFQSR
;
A
#
# COMPACT_ATOMS: atom_id res chain seq x y z
N MET A 1 -17.74 -3.28 -13.49
CA MET A 1 -17.37 -4.68 -13.25
C MET A 1 -16.34 -4.67 -12.15
N THR A 2 -16.65 -5.20 -10.97
CA THR A 2 -15.67 -5.33 -9.87
C THR A 2 -14.75 -6.48 -10.23
N GLU A 3 -13.66 -6.20 -10.95
CA GLU A 3 -12.57 -7.16 -11.08
C GLU A 3 -12.06 -7.47 -9.67
N GLY A 4 -12.20 -8.72 -9.26
CA GLY A 4 -11.65 -9.17 -7.98
C GLY A 4 -10.14 -8.95 -7.97
N LEU A 5 -9.62 -8.39 -6.87
CA LEU A 5 -8.18 -8.17 -6.70
C LEU A 5 -7.40 -9.46 -6.97
N SER A 6 -6.30 -9.34 -7.72
CA SER A 6 -5.42 -10.49 -7.98
C SER A 6 -4.86 -11.05 -6.67
N THR A 7 -4.43 -12.32 -6.65
CA THR A 7 -3.73 -12.88 -5.47
C THR A 7 -2.51 -12.05 -5.10
N ARG A 8 -1.82 -11.47 -6.10
CA ARG A 8 -0.68 -10.58 -5.89
C ARG A 8 -1.09 -9.31 -5.13
N ASP A 9 -2.20 -8.70 -5.50
CA ASP A 9 -2.72 -7.50 -4.82
C ASP A 9 -3.16 -7.82 -3.39
N ARG A 10 -3.84 -8.96 -3.19
CA ARG A 10 -4.20 -9.43 -1.85
C ARG A 10 -2.97 -9.62 -0.95
N ILE A 11 -1.85 -10.09 -1.50
CA ILE A 11 -0.58 -10.23 -0.75
C ILE A 11 -0.04 -8.85 -0.37
N ILE A 12 -0.07 -7.89 -1.29
CA ILE A 12 0.36 -6.50 -1.05
C ILE A 12 -0.50 -5.85 0.04
N ASP A 13 -1.83 -5.98 -0.04
CA ASP A 13 -2.76 -5.44 0.95
C ASP A 13 -2.55 -6.07 2.33
N ALA A 14 -2.38 -7.40 2.37
CA ALA A 14 -2.08 -8.10 3.60
C ALA A 14 -0.76 -7.65 4.21
N ALA A 15 0.27 -7.42 3.40
CA ALA A 15 1.56 -6.90 3.86
C ALA A 15 1.42 -5.48 4.42
N PHE A 16 0.73 -4.56 3.72
CA PHE A 16 0.47 -3.21 4.23
C PHE A 16 -0.33 -3.19 5.54
N SER A 17 -1.24 -4.15 5.72
CA SER A 17 -2.06 -4.21 6.93
C SER A 17 -1.26 -4.40 8.22
N PHE A 18 -0.04 -4.96 8.16
CA PHE A 18 0.83 -5.09 9.33
C PHE A 18 1.40 -3.74 9.79
N TYR A 19 1.43 -2.74 8.91
CA TYR A 19 1.90 -1.38 9.22
C TYR A 19 0.78 -0.47 9.75
N ARG A 20 -0.45 -0.97 9.89
CA ARG A 20 -1.60 -0.18 10.38
C ARG A 20 -1.62 0.04 11.89
N ASN A 21 -0.77 -0.68 12.64
CA ASN A 21 -0.64 -0.61 14.09
C ASN A 21 0.84 -0.36 14.46
N PRO A 22 1.13 0.33 15.58
CA PRO A 22 2.47 0.79 15.95
C PRO A 22 3.48 -0.31 16.32
N VAL A 23 3.21 -1.58 15.99
CA VAL A 23 4.13 -2.68 16.31
C VAL A 23 5.11 -2.84 15.14
N PHE A 24 6.26 -2.16 15.25
CA PHE A 24 7.39 -2.35 14.35
C PHE A 24 7.86 -3.81 14.42
N THR A 25 7.47 -4.62 13.44
CA THR A 25 7.77 -6.05 13.41
C THR A 25 8.41 -6.45 12.10
N ASN A 26 9.42 -7.32 12.20
CA ASN A 26 10.01 -8.00 11.07
C ASN A 26 9.01 -9.02 10.51
N ILE A 27 8.19 -8.62 9.53
CA ILE A 27 7.18 -9.49 8.93
C ILE A 27 7.83 -10.44 7.91
N SER A 28 7.51 -11.73 8.00
CA SER A 28 7.96 -12.76 7.06
C SER A 28 6.92 -13.05 5.97
N LEU A 29 7.38 -13.53 4.81
CA LEU A 29 6.50 -14.03 3.74
C LEU A 29 5.55 -15.13 4.23
N SER A 30 5.98 -15.97 5.18
CA SER A 30 5.12 -17.03 5.72
C SER A 30 3.95 -16.48 6.53
N GLN A 31 4.17 -15.43 7.34
CA GLN A 31 3.09 -14.75 8.08
C GLN A 31 2.10 -14.07 7.13
N ILE A 32 2.59 -13.49 6.03
CA ILE A 32 1.73 -12.88 5.01
C ILE A 32 0.90 -13.95 4.29
N ALA A 33 1.52 -15.08 3.92
CA ALA A 33 0.81 -16.19 3.29
C ALA A 33 -0.34 -16.71 4.18
N GLN A 34 -0.07 -16.89 5.48
CA GLN A 34 -1.08 -17.26 6.47
C GLN A 34 -2.21 -16.24 6.53
N LYS A 35 -1.89 -14.94 6.56
CA LYS A 35 -2.89 -13.87 6.59
C LYS A 35 -3.77 -13.83 5.34
N VAL A 36 -3.19 -14.08 4.16
CA VAL A 36 -3.93 -14.12 2.90
C VAL A 36 -4.75 -15.41 2.76
N GLY A 37 -4.38 -16.48 3.48
CA GLY A 37 -5.00 -17.80 3.38
C GLY A 37 -4.45 -18.63 2.21
N ILE A 38 -3.16 -18.47 1.89
CA ILE A 38 -2.47 -19.24 0.83
C ILE A 38 -1.30 -20.04 1.39
N SER A 39 -0.87 -21.07 0.66
CA SER A 39 0.29 -21.86 1.07
C SER A 39 1.59 -21.06 0.97
N LYS A 40 2.60 -21.47 1.74
CA LYS A 40 3.96 -20.91 1.65
C LYS A 40 4.53 -21.06 0.23
N ALA A 41 4.27 -22.19 -0.44
CA ALA A 41 4.69 -22.37 -1.83
C ALA A 41 3.99 -21.40 -2.80
N ALA A 42 2.72 -21.08 -2.56
CA ALA A 42 1.96 -20.16 -3.41
C ALA A 42 2.46 -18.71 -3.32
N ILE A 43 2.85 -18.22 -2.13
CA ILE A 43 3.38 -16.86 -2.03
C ILE A 43 4.70 -16.69 -2.79
N PHE A 44 5.56 -17.72 -2.79
CA PHE A 44 6.82 -17.70 -3.54
C PHE A 44 6.65 -17.66 -5.06
N LYS A 45 5.48 -18.05 -5.59
CA LYS A 45 5.16 -17.87 -7.02
C LYS A 45 4.90 -16.40 -7.37
N HIS A 46 4.51 -15.57 -6.41
CA HIS A 46 4.24 -14.14 -6.61
C HIS A 46 5.43 -13.26 -6.21
N PHE A 47 6.14 -13.63 -5.16
CA PHE A 47 7.29 -12.90 -4.64
C PHE A 47 8.39 -13.88 -4.24
N SER A 48 9.49 -13.87 -4.99
CA SER A 48 10.63 -14.79 -4.80
C SER A 48 11.32 -14.61 -3.45
N ASN A 49 11.34 -13.39 -2.93
CA ASN A 49 11.94 -13.03 -1.64
C ASN A 49 11.26 -11.80 -1.03
N LYS A 50 11.71 -11.41 0.16
CA LYS A 50 11.12 -10.28 0.91
C LYS A 50 11.42 -8.95 0.22
N GLU A 51 12.56 -8.85 -0.45
CA GLU A 51 13.02 -7.68 -1.19
C GLU A 51 12.10 -7.37 -2.37
N ALA A 52 11.71 -8.40 -3.14
CA ALA A 52 10.78 -8.29 -4.25
C ALA A 52 9.38 -7.84 -3.80
N LEU A 53 8.90 -8.34 -2.65
CA LEU A 53 7.68 -7.83 -2.04
C LEU A 53 7.85 -6.37 -1.59
N GLY A 54 8.98 -6.05 -0.96
CA GLY A 54 9.29 -4.69 -0.54
C GLY A 54 9.33 -3.70 -1.71
N GLN A 55 9.85 -4.10 -2.87
CA GLN A 55 9.82 -3.28 -4.08
C GLN A 55 8.38 -3.02 -4.54
N ALA A 56 7.53 -4.05 -4.57
CA ALA A 56 6.13 -3.90 -4.96
C ALA A 56 5.31 -3.05 -3.98
N LEU A 57 5.59 -3.12 -2.68
CA LEU A 57 4.99 -2.23 -1.68
C LEU A 57 5.41 -0.78 -1.94
N PHE A 58 6.71 -0.55 -2.18
CA PHE A 58 7.22 0.77 -2.49
C PHE A 58 6.57 1.36 -3.74
N GLU A 59 6.50 0.61 -4.83
CA GLU A 59 5.82 1.01 -6.08
C GLU A 59 4.35 1.35 -5.81
N ARG A 60 3.60 0.46 -5.12
CA ARG A 60 2.20 0.71 -4.79
C ARG A 60 1.99 2.00 -3.98
N MET A 61 2.86 2.25 -3.00
CA MET A 61 2.81 3.47 -2.19
C MET A 61 3.10 4.71 -3.05
N PHE A 62 4.14 4.66 -3.87
CA PHE A 62 4.53 5.79 -4.74
C PHE A 62 3.47 6.10 -5.79
N ASP A 63 2.89 5.08 -6.42
CA ASP A 63 1.80 5.25 -7.38
C ASP A 63 0.58 5.90 -6.72
N GLY A 64 0.23 5.47 -5.51
CA GLY A 64 -0.86 6.07 -4.72
C GLY A 64 -0.60 7.54 -4.39
N ILE A 65 0.63 7.88 -3.95
CA ILE A 65 1.03 9.26 -3.66
C ILE A 65 1.00 10.12 -4.93
N ALA A 66 1.58 9.64 -6.02
CA ALA A 66 1.62 10.36 -7.30
C ALA A 66 0.22 10.68 -7.80
N GLU A 67 -0.69 9.72 -7.68
CA GLU A 67 -2.09 9.85 -8.08
C GLU A 67 -2.86 10.83 -7.17
N ALA A 68 -2.59 10.84 -5.85
CA ALA A 68 -3.14 11.85 -4.93
C ALA A 68 -2.63 13.27 -5.26
N ILE A 69 -1.34 13.41 -5.56
CA ILE A 69 -0.74 14.68 -5.99
C ILE A 69 -1.38 15.15 -7.31
N ARG A 70 -1.60 14.25 -8.27
CA ARG A 70 -2.26 14.57 -9.54
C ARG A 70 -3.65 15.17 -9.30
N ARG A 71 -4.48 14.52 -8.46
CA ARG A 71 -5.81 15.04 -8.10
C ARG A 71 -5.76 16.38 -7.37
N MET A 72 -4.83 16.53 -6.44
CA MET A 72 -4.60 17.81 -5.74
C MET A 72 -4.27 18.95 -6.72
N ILE A 73 -3.36 18.71 -7.67
CA ILE A 73 -2.97 19.69 -8.70
C ILE A 73 -4.16 20.05 -9.59
N GLU A 74 -5.00 19.09 -9.97
CA GLU A 74 -6.20 19.33 -10.77
C GLU A 74 -7.22 20.20 -10.03
N CYS A 75 -7.51 19.92 -8.76
CA CYS A 75 -8.36 20.76 -7.93
C CYS A 75 -7.81 22.19 -7.81
N TYR A 76 -6.50 22.32 -7.55
CA TYR A 76 -5.86 23.62 -7.41
C TYR A 76 -5.93 24.45 -8.70
N LYS A 77 -5.65 23.83 -9.87
CA LYS A 77 -5.76 24.47 -11.19
C LYS A 77 -7.17 24.95 -11.50
N ASN A 78 -8.19 24.29 -10.97
CA ASN A 78 -9.59 24.65 -11.13
C ASN A 78 -10.10 25.66 -10.06
N GLY A 79 -9.19 26.27 -9.28
CA GLY A 79 -9.55 27.25 -8.25
C GLY A 79 -10.09 26.64 -6.95
N LYS A 80 -10.16 25.31 -6.84
CA LYS A 80 -10.72 24.56 -5.71
C LYS A 80 -9.65 24.29 -4.65
N ARG A 81 -9.20 25.36 -3.97
CA ARG A 81 -8.07 25.29 -3.03
C ARG A 81 -8.36 24.45 -1.79
N VAL A 82 -9.57 24.53 -1.25
CA VAL A 82 -9.97 23.78 -0.05
C VAL A 82 -10.05 22.28 -0.36
N GLU A 83 -10.63 21.93 -1.52
CA GLU A 83 -10.75 20.56 -1.99
C GLU A 83 -9.39 19.95 -2.31
N ALA A 84 -8.47 20.72 -2.91
CA ALA A 84 -7.10 20.27 -3.12
C ALA A 84 -6.41 19.89 -1.79
N MET A 85 -6.59 20.70 -0.75
CA MET A 85 -6.06 20.39 0.59
C MET A 85 -6.78 19.20 1.23
N SER A 86 -8.10 19.09 1.07
CA SER A 86 -8.87 17.94 1.54
C SER A 86 -8.36 16.65 0.93
N GLU A 87 -8.17 16.59 -0.40
CA GLU A 87 -7.64 15.41 -1.09
C GLU A 87 -6.31 14.93 -0.51
N ALA A 88 -5.38 15.87 -0.22
CA ALA A 88 -4.11 15.53 0.39
C ALA A 88 -4.26 14.97 1.81
N ILE A 89 -5.12 15.59 2.63
CA ILE A 89 -5.39 15.14 4.01
C ILE A 89 -6.10 13.79 4.01
N ASP A 90 -7.16 13.64 3.21
CA ASP A 90 -7.94 12.41 3.07
C ASP A 90 -7.06 11.26 2.60
N PHE A 91 -6.15 11.50 1.65
CA PHE A 91 -5.20 10.49 1.23
C PHE A 91 -4.29 10.03 2.39
N LEU A 92 -3.69 10.98 3.13
CA LEU A 92 -2.81 10.68 4.26
C LEU A 92 -3.54 9.93 5.38
N VAL A 93 -4.78 10.31 5.69
CA VAL A 93 -5.60 9.66 6.73
C VAL A 93 -5.99 8.24 6.32
N ASN A 94 -6.38 8.04 5.05
CA ASN A 94 -6.84 6.75 4.55
C ASN A 94 -5.70 5.77 4.18
N HIS A 95 -4.46 6.24 4.10
CA HIS A 95 -3.28 5.42 3.77
C HIS A 95 -2.19 5.51 4.84
N ARG A 96 -2.58 5.54 6.13
CA ARG A 96 -1.63 5.64 7.25
C ARG A 96 -0.54 4.57 7.25
N GLU A 97 -0.82 3.39 6.69
CA GLU A 97 0.15 2.31 6.49
C GLU A 97 1.37 2.75 5.65
N TYR A 98 1.22 3.70 4.74
CA TYR A 98 2.32 4.19 3.90
C TYR A 98 3.32 4.99 4.73
N VAL A 99 2.83 5.83 5.64
CA VAL A 99 3.68 6.59 6.57
C VAL A 99 4.49 5.65 7.46
N MET A 100 3.82 4.64 8.03
CA MET A 100 4.46 3.67 8.92
C MET A 100 5.43 2.75 8.18
N TYR A 101 5.09 2.36 6.95
CA TYR A 101 5.96 1.59 6.08
C TYR A 101 7.25 2.34 5.76
N PHE A 102 7.14 3.61 5.35
CA PHE A 102 8.29 4.46 5.01
C PHE A 102 9.28 4.61 6.18
N GLN A 103 8.78 4.75 7.42
CA GLN A 103 9.62 4.86 8.63
C GLN A 103 10.35 3.57 9.01
N SER A 104 9.88 2.42 8.51
CA SER A 104 10.39 1.09 8.90
C SER A 104 11.42 0.50 7.94
N ARG A 105 11.74 1.21 6.86
CA ARG A 105 12.70 0.78 5.84
C ARG A 105 14.11 1.28 6.12
#